data_AF-A0A7Y4VWD5-F1
#
_entry.id   AF-A0A7Y4VWD5-F1
#
_cell.length_a   1.000
_cell.length_b   1.000
_cell.length_c   1.000
_cell.angle_alpha   90.00
_cell.angle_beta   90.00
_cell.angle_gamma   90.00
#
_symmetry.space_group_name_H-M   'P 1'
#
loop_
_entity.id
_entity.type
_entity.pdbx_description
1 polymer ?
#
loop_
_entity_poly.entity_id
_entity_poly.type
_entity_poly.pdbx_seq_one_letter_code
_entity_poly.pdbx_strand_id
1 'polypeptide(L)'
;MSDKRELLDAFDQVVERDRKLRTSGPVVAAVRRNKVWIGALCVVLWGWLAYTWLSKPAWLFQQDPASLMSVAEQENAMRFGLYLQRERVAEYVTANRRLPAALEDAGDVEQGVTYLPGSGTTFTLVGSVAGVELRLASGDSAEEFLKPTGIKPNKGS
;
A
#
# COMPACT_ATOMS: atom_id res chain seq x y z
N MET A 1 -41.34 61.41 41.22
CA MET A 1 -42.33 60.31 41.20
C MET A 1 -42.22 59.41 39.95
N SER A 2 -41.24 59.60 39.04
CA SER A 2 -41.10 58.81 37.80
C SER A 2 -40.36 57.47 37.96
N ASP A 3 -39.35 57.38 38.82
CA ASP A 3 -38.49 56.17 38.96
C ASP A 3 -39.27 54.89 39.30
N LYS A 4 -40.34 54.98 40.09
CA LYS A 4 -41.11 53.81 40.49
C LYS A 4 -41.85 53.16 39.31
N ARG A 5 -42.22 53.94 38.29
CA ARG A 5 -42.92 53.44 37.11
C ARG A 5 -41.96 52.74 36.14
N GLU A 6 -40.75 53.29 36.02
CA GLU A 6 -39.69 52.73 35.17
C GLU A 6 -39.19 51.39 35.71
N LEU A 7 -39.05 51.27 37.03
CA LEU A 7 -38.67 50.01 37.68
C LEU A 7 -39.73 48.91 37.53
N LEU A 8 -41.02 49.27 37.55
CA LEU A 8 -42.10 48.30 37.36
C LEU A 8 -42.17 47.81 35.90
N ASP A 9 -41.99 48.71 34.93
CA ASP A 9 -41.98 48.35 33.51
C ASP A 9 -40.78 47.46 33.15
N ALA A 10 -39.60 47.77 33.70
CA ALA A 10 -38.42 46.92 33.57
C ALA A 10 -38.64 45.53 34.17
N PHE A 11 -39.35 45.43 35.31
CA PHE A 11 -39.64 44.16 35.96
C PHE A 11 -40.63 43.32 35.16
N ASP A 12 -41.71 43.93 34.67
CA ASP A 12 -42.69 43.25 33.81
C ASP A 12 -42.02 42.76 32.53
N GLN A 13 -41.12 43.53 31.93
CA GLN A 13 -40.39 43.14 30.73
C GLN A 13 -39.47 41.92 30.96
N VAL A 14 -38.86 41.81 32.14
CA VAL A 14 -38.05 40.63 32.52
C VAL A 14 -38.95 39.41 32.75
N VAL A 15 -40.07 39.56 33.45
CA VAL A 15 -41.03 38.47 33.71
C VAL A 15 -41.66 37.96 32.40
N GLU A 16 -42.02 38.86 31.50
CA GLU A 16 -42.57 38.55 30.17
C GLU A 16 -41.55 37.79 29.32
N ARG A 17 -40.27 38.20 29.37
CA ARG A 17 -39.17 37.54 28.66
C ARG A 17 -38.94 36.12 29.18
N ASP A 18 -38.94 35.91 30.49
CA ASP A 18 -38.79 34.58 31.08
C ASP A 18 -40.00 33.67 30.78
N ARG A 19 -41.19 34.25 30.77
CA ARG A 19 -42.42 33.51 30.40
C ARG A 19 -42.38 33.10 28.93
N LYS A 20 -41.96 33.97 28.02
CA LYS A 20 -41.79 33.64 26.59
C LYS A 20 -40.72 32.57 26.35
N LEU A 21 -39.62 32.61 27.09
CA LEU A 21 -38.57 31.58 27.01
C LEU A 21 -39.03 30.22 27.54
N ARG A 22 -39.81 30.19 28.62
CA ARG A 22 -40.40 28.93 29.15
C ARG A 22 -41.50 28.35 28.26
N THR A 23 -42.26 29.20 27.56
CA THR A 23 -43.38 28.76 26.71
C THR A 23 -42.92 28.37 25.29
N SER A 24 -41.71 28.77 24.88
CA SER A 24 -41.13 28.43 23.57
C SER A 24 -40.37 27.09 23.61
N GLY A 25 -41.09 25.99 23.86
CA GLY A 25 -40.50 24.64 23.89
C GLY A 25 -40.82 23.82 22.65
N PRO A 26 -39.91 23.78 21.65
CA PRO A 26 -39.50 22.48 21.11
C PRO A 26 -37.97 22.39 20.88
N VAL A 27 -37.15 23.11 21.64
CA VAL A 27 -35.68 23.11 21.42
C VAL A 27 -34.99 21.85 21.99
N VAL A 28 -35.61 21.16 22.95
CA VAL A 28 -34.99 19.99 23.62
C VAL A 28 -34.95 18.74 22.71
N ALA A 29 -35.85 18.65 21.73
CA ALA A 29 -35.89 17.50 20.80
C ALA A 29 -34.76 17.55 19.76
N ALA A 30 -34.39 18.74 19.28
CA ALA A 30 -33.36 18.92 18.25
C ALA A 30 -31.95 18.56 18.75
N VAL A 31 -31.62 18.88 20.00
CA VAL A 31 -30.31 18.56 20.59
C VAL A 31 -30.13 17.06 20.82
N ARG A 32 -31.20 16.33 21.20
CA ARG A 32 -31.15 14.88 21.39
C ARG A 32 -30.96 14.13 20.06
N ARG A 33 -31.61 14.59 18.98
CA ARG A 33 -31.51 13.96 17.65
C ARG A 33 -30.09 14.00 17.09
N ASN A 34 -29.35 15.10 17.30
CA ASN A 34 -27.96 15.21 16.88
C ASN A 34 -27.03 14.27 17.67
N LYS A 35 -27.27 14.07 18.97
CA LYS A 35 -26.46 13.15 19.80
C LYS A 35 -26.61 11.69 19.40
N VAL A 36 -27.82 11.26 19.02
CA VAL A 36 -28.06 9.89 18.55
C VAL A 36 -27.35 9.65 17.20
N TRP A 37 -27.40 10.61 16.29
CA TRP A 37 -26.69 10.53 15.00
C TRP A 37 -25.18 10.49 15.17
N ILE A 38 -24.62 11.31 16.08
CA ILE A 38 -23.18 11.29 16.39
C ILE A 38 -22.79 9.94 17.01
N GLY A 39 -23.59 9.41 17.93
CA GLY A 39 -23.37 8.08 18.51
C GLY A 39 -23.39 6.97 17.45
N ALA A 40 -24.37 7.00 16.56
CA ALA A 40 -24.46 6.05 15.45
C ALA A 40 -23.26 6.14 14.51
N LEU A 41 -22.82 7.36 14.17
CA LEU A 41 -21.62 7.59 13.35
C LEU A 41 -20.36 7.04 14.02
N CYS A 42 -20.19 7.24 15.33
CA CYS A 42 -19.07 6.68 16.08
C CYS A 42 -19.05 5.15 16.07
N VAL A 43 -20.21 4.50 16.21
CA VAL A 43 -20.32 3.04 16.16
C VAL A 43 -19.96 2.51 14.77
N VAL A 44 -20.43 3.18 13.71
CA VAL A 44 -20.08 2.81 12.32
C VAL A 44 -18.59 2.98 12.06
N LEU A 45 -17.99 4.09 12.49
CA LEU A 45 -16.54 4.34 12.38
C LEU A 45 -15.73 3.28 13.14
N TRP A 46 -16.14 2.93 14.35
CA TRP A 46 -15.49 1.89 15.15
C TRP A 46 -15.61 0.50 14.50
N GLY A 47 -16.79 0.16 13.99
CA GLY A 47 -17.01 -1.08 13.25
C GLY A 47 -16.14 -1.14 11.99
N TRP A 48 -16.03 -0.03 11.26
CA TRP A 48 -15.15 0.09 10.11
C TRP A 48 -13.68 -0.09 10.51
N LEU A 49 -13.23 0.55 11.59
CA LEU A 49 -11.87 0.42 12.10
C LEU A 49 -11.55 -1.04 12.46
N ALA A 50 -12.44 -1.68 13.22
CA ALA A 50 -12.31 -3.09 13.59
C ALA A 50 -12.29 -4.01 12.35
N TYR A 51 -13.17 -3.75 11.37
CA TYR A 51 -13.20 -4.49 10.12
C TYR A 51 -11.89 -4.33 9.34
N THR A 52 -11.38 -3.11 9.18
CA THR A 52 -10.12 -2.85 8.46
C THR A 52 -8.91 -3.48 9.17
N TRP A 53 -8.91 -3.53 10.51
CA TRP A 53 -7.87 -4.19 11.28
C TRP A 53 -7.89 -5.71 11.07
N LEU A 54 -9.07 -6.33 11.15
CA LEU A 54 -9.20 -7.79 11.08
C LEU A 54 -9.00 -8.31 9.65
N SER A 55 -9.64 -7.67 8.67
CA SER A 55 -9.63 -8.13 7.28
C SER A 55 -8.39 -7.67 6.50
N LYS A 56 -7.66 -6.65 7.00
CA LYS A 56 -6.50 -6.02 6.33
C LYS A 56 -6.70 -5.96 4.82
N PRO A 57 -7.68 -5.20 4.33
CA PRO A 57 -8.06 -5.24 2.94
C PRO A 57 -6.85 -4.93 2.05
N ALA A 58 -6.63 -5.77 1.04
CA ALA A 58 -5.46 -5.67 0.16
C ALA A 58 -5.34 -4.29 -0.50
N TRP A 59 -6.45 -3.64 -0.87
CA TRP A 59 -6.46 -2.29 -1.45
C TRP A 59 -5.93 -1.19 -0.52
N LEU A 60 -5.91 -1.41 0.79
CA LEU A 60 -5.47 -0.45 1.81
C LEU A 60 -4.08 -0.81 2.36
N PHE A 61 -3.74 -2.10 2.43
CA PHE A 61 -2.53 -2.59 3.11
C PHE A 61 -1.55 -3.38 2.23
N GLN A 62 -1.99 -3.88 1.08
CA GLN A 62 -1.16 -4.56 0.09
C GLN A 62 -1.21 -3.77 -1.21
N GLN A 63 -0.57 -2.59 -1.22
CA GLN A 63 -0.10 -2.07 -2.49
C GLN A 63 1.00 -3.02 -2.94
N ASP A 64 0.74 -3.78 -4.01
CA ASP A 64 1.74 -4.64 -4.61
C ASP A 64 2.97 -3.76 -4.89
N PRO A 65 4.15 -4.02 -4.28
CA PRO A 65 5.33 -3.19 -4.52
C PRO A 65 5.70 -3.16 -6.00
N ALA A 66 5.35 -4.23 -6.73
CA ALA A 66 5.45 -4.30 -8.18
C ALA A 66 4.63 -3.21 -8.91
N SER A 67 3.49 -2.77 -8.37
CA SER A 67 2.66 -1.73 -9.00
C SER A 67 3.21 -0.31 -8.88
N LEU A 68 4.11 -0.07 -7.91
CA LEU A 68 4.71 1.24 -7.66
C LEU A 68 6.01 1.45 -8.46
N MET A 69 6.67 0.37 -8.87
CA MET A 69 7.90 0.44 -9.67
C MET A 69 7.57 0.60 -11.15
N SER A 70 8.26 1.52 -11.80
CA SER A 70 8.21 1.63 -13.26
C SER A 70 8.74 0.35 -13.91
N VAL A 71 8.30 0.07 -15.14
CA VAL A 71 8.76 -1.11 -15.90
C VAL A 71 10.29 -1.20 -15.97
N ALA A 72 10.97 -0.05 -16.12
CA ALA A 72 12.44 0.01 -16.15
C ALA A 72 13.08 -0.34 -14.80
N GLU A 73 12.46 0.03 -13.68
CA GLU A 73 12.94 -0.35 -12.35
C GLU A 73 12.70 -1.83 -12.06
N GLN A 74 11.56 -2.39 -12.49
CA GLN A 74 11.27 -3.82 -12.38
C GLN A 74 12.26 -4.66 -13.21
N GLU A 75 12.59 -4.20 -14.42
CA GLU A 75 13.59 -4.84 -15.27
C GLU A 75 14.97 -4.83 -14.62
N ASN A 76 15.41 -3.68 -14.08
CA ASN A 76 16.69 -3.58 -13.40
C ASN A 76 16.75 -4.45 -12.13
N ALA A 77 15.66 -4.51 -11.36
CA ALA A 77 15.57 -5.40 -10.20
C ALA A 77 15.69 -6.88 -10.63
N MET A 78 14.98 -7.29 -11.69
CA MET A 78 15.07 -8.65 -12.23
C MET A 78 16.48 -8.99 -12.74
N ARG A 79 17.17 -8.04 -13.41
CA ARG A 79 18.58 -8.23 -13.81
C ARG A 79 19.49 -8.46 -12.62
N PHE A 80 19.32 -7.66 -11.57
CA PHE A 80 20.10 -7.83 -10.36
C PHE A 80 19.82 -9.18 -9.70
N GLY A 81 18.56 -9.59 -9.64
CA GLY A 81 18.16 -10.89 -9.11
C GLY A 81 18.74 -12.08 -9.89
N LEU A 82 18.62 -12.06 -11.23
CA LEU A 82 19.23 -13.06 -12.10
C LEU A 82 20.75 -13.15 -11.91
N TYR A 83 21.42 -12.01 -11.73
CA TYR A 83 22.85 -11.97 -11.46
C TYR A 83 23.20 -12.63 -10.12
N LEU A 84 22.49 -12.30 -9.04
CA LEU A 84 22.68 -12.95 -7.73
C LEU A 84 22.45 -14.46 -7.80
N GLN A 85 21.41 -14.88 -8.51
CA GLN A 85 21.11 -16.30 -8.68
C GLN A 85 22.21 -17.03 -9.45
N ARG A 86 22.81 -16.37 -10.45
CA ARG A 86 23.97 -16.91 -11.18
C ARG A 86 25.16 -17.13 -10.25
N GLU A 87 25.47 -16.16 -9.40
CA GLU A 87 26.58 -16.28 -8.44
C GLU A 87 26.35 -17.45 -7.47
N ARG A 88 25.13 -17.63 -6.95
CA ARG A 88 24.78 -18.77 -6.09
C ARG A 88 25.00 -20.12 -6.78
N VAL A 89 24.57 -20.23 -8.04
CA VAL A 89 24.80 -21.46 -8.83
C VAL A 89 26.29 -21.66 -9.09
N ALA A 90 27.05 -20.60 -9.36
CA ALA A 90 28.49 -20.67 -9.57
C ALA A 90 29.24 -21.12 -8.30
N GLU A 91 28.86 -20.60 -7.14
CA GLU A 91 29.37 -21.05 -5.84
C GLU A 91 29.06 -22.53 -5.59
N TYR A 92 27.82 -22.97 -5.86
CA TYR A 92 27.43 -24.37 -5.74
C TYR A 92 28.28 -25.28 -6.63
N VAL A 93 28.51 -24.88 -7.89
CA VAL A 93 29.36 -25.62 -8.83
C VAL A 93 30.80 -25.69 -8.33
N THR A 94 31.31 -24.59 -7.77
CA THR A 94 32.67 -24.54 -7.22
C THR A 94 32.83 -25.48 -6.03
N ALA A 95 31.84 -25.54 -5.15
CA ALA A 95 31.85 -26.39 -3.96
C ALA A 95 31.64 -27.88 -4.29
N ASN A 96 30.69 -28.20 -5.18
CA ASN A 96 30.25 -29.58 -5.42
C ASN A 96 30.80 -30.19 -6.72
N ARG A 97 31.48 -29.40 -7.56
CA ARG A 97 31.97 -29.78 -8.90
C ARG A 97 30.89 -30.34 -9.83
N ARG A 98 29.63 -30.00 -9.59
CA ARG A 98 28.46 -30.40 -10.39
C ARG A 98 27.43 -29.27 -10.42
N LEU A 99 26.62 -29.23 -11.46
CA LEU A 99 25.46 -28.33 -11.50
C LEU A 99 24.38 -28.78 -10.50
N PRO A 100 23.65 -27.84 -9.91
CA PRO A 100 22.47 -28.16 -9.13
C PRO A 100 21.39 -28.78 -10.04
N ALA A 101 20.60 -29.72 -9.51
CA ALA A 101 19.51 -30.31 -10.29
C ALA A 101 18.35 -29.32 -10.40
N ALA A 102 18.18 -28.50 -9.37
CA ALA A 102 17.18 -27.44 -9.30
C ALA A 102 17.75 -26.20 -8.58
N LEU A 103 17.16 -25.02 -8.78
CA LEU A 103 17.68 -23.77 -8.20
C LEU A 103 17.72 -23.80 -6.66
N GLU A 104 16.80 -24.54 -6.06
CA GLU A 104 16.65 -24.73 -4.63
C GLU A 104 17.88 -25.41 -4.00
N ASP A 105 18.60 -26.23 -4.78
CA ASP A 105 19.84 -26.87 -4.32
C ASP A 105 20.97 -25.85 -4.12
N ALA A 106 20.90 -24.70 -4.82
CA ALA A 106 21.87 -23.61 -4.74
C ALA A 106 21.45 -22.50 -3.75
N GLY A 107 20.33 -22.67 -3.05
CA GLY A 107 19.83 -21.74 -2.03
C GLY A 107 18.46 -21.14 -2.36
N ASP A 108 18.20 -19.93 -1.88
CA ASP A 108 16.93 -19.24 -2.12
C ASP A 108 16.69 -19.00 -3.61
N VAL A 109 15.43 -19.16 -4.03
CA VAL A 109 15.01 -19.00 -5.43
C VAL A 109 14.25 -17.70 -5.59
N GLU A 110 14.70 -16.91 -6.56
CA GLU A 110 14.02 -15.67 -6.94
C GLU A 110 12.79 -15.97 -7.80
N GLN A 111 11.66 -15.33 -7.48
CA GLN A 111 10.40 -15.59 -8.18
C GLN A 111 10.48 -15.14 -9.65
N GLY A 112 9.90 -15.94 -10.55
CA GLY A 112 9.89 -15.62 -11.98
C GLY A 112 11.19 -15.95 -12.71
N VAL A 113 12.13 -16.66 -12.07
CA VAL A 113 13.36 -17.16 -12.69
C VAL A 113 13.21 -18.64 -13.06
N THR A 114 13.52 -18.97 -14.31
CA THR A 114 13.58 -20.33 -14.84
C THR A 114 15.03 -20.73 -15.05
N TYR A 115 15.39 -21.92 -14.56
CA TYR A 115 16.73 -22.49 -14.73
C TYR A 115 16.76 -23.52 -15.84
N LEU A 116 17.74 -23.38 -16.73
CA LEU A 116 17.98 -24.27 -17.86
C LEU A 116 19.42 -24.80 -17.74
N PRO A 117 19.64 -26.02 -17.24
CA PRO A 117 20.96 -26.62 -17.20
C PRO A 117 21.47 -26.90 -18.62
N GLY A 118 22.71 -26.53 -18.88
CA GLY A 118 23.41 -26.78 -20.14
C GLY A 118 24.32 -28.01 -20.06
N SER A 119 25.22 -28.14 -21.03
CA SER A 119 26.23 -29.20 -21.01
C SER A 119 27.40 -28.84 -20.09
N GLY A 120 27.87 -29.83 -19.32
CA GLY A 120 28.99 -29.65 -18.40
C GLY A 120 28.63 -28.79 -17.19
N THR A 121 29.29 -27.64 -17.07
CA THR A 121 29.07 -26.65 -15.99
C THR A 121 28.38 -25.38 -16.49
N THR A 122 27.86 -25.40 -17.72
CA THR A 122 27.15 -24.26 -18.30
C THR A 122 25.67 -24.30 -17.93
N PHE A 123 25.08 -23.14 -17.74
CA PHE A 123 23.65 -23.02 -17.47
C PHE A 123 23.12 -21.68 -17.98
N THR A 124 21.81 -21.58 -18.13
CA THR A 124 21.11 -20.35 -18.49
C THR A 124 20.01 -20.09 -17.46
N LEU A 125 19.89 -18.84 -17.04
CA LEU A 125 18.78 -18.33 -16.25
C LEU A 125 17.91 -17.45 -17.15
N VAL A 126 16.60 -17.64 -17.07
CA VAL A 126 15.60 -16.87 -17.81
C VAL A 126 14.65 -16.24 -16.82
N GLY A 127 14.62 -14.92 -16.75
CA GLY A 127 13.65 -14.16 -15.95
C GLY A 127 12.62 -13.49 -16.86
N SER A 128 11.37 -13.44 -16.42
CA SER A 128 10.32 -12.69 -17.13
C SER A 128 9.70 -11.65 -16.22
N VAL A 129 9.71 -10.38 -16.64
CA VAL A 129 9.10 -9.28 -15.89
C VAL A 129 8.42 -8.30 -16.84
N ALA A 130 7.18 -7.93 -16.54
CA ALA A 130 6.39 -6.97 -17.35
C ALA A 130 6.35 -7.28 -18.87
N GLY A 131 6.41 -8.56 -19.25
CA GLY A 131 6.42 -9.01 -20.65
C GLY A 131 7.78 -8.94 -21.35
N VAL A 132 8.84 -8.54 -20.65
CA VAL A 132 10.24 -8.59 -21.12
C VAL A 132 10.89 -9.86 -20.59
N GLU A 133 11.44 -10.66 -21.50
CA GLU A 133 12.23 -11.84 -21.17
C GLU A 133 13.71 -11.46 -21.12
N LEU A 134 14.33 -11.71 -19.98
CA LEU A 134 15.75 -11.49 -19.72
C LEU A 134 16.44 -12.83 -19.64
N ARG A 135 17.51 -13.01 -20.40
CA ARG A 135 18.30 -14.23 -20.43
C ARG A 135 19.72 -13.93 -19.99
N LEU A 136 20.21 -14.74 -19.05
CA LEU A 136 21.58 -14.67 -18.54
C LEU A 136 22.24 -16.04 -18.63
N ALA A 137 23.25 -16.18 -19.47
CA ALA A 137 24.07 -17.38 -19.53
C ALA A 137 25.20 -17.33 -18.49
N SER A 138 25.68 -18.51 -18.08
CA SER A 138 26.75 -18.63 -17.07
C SER A 138 28.04 -17.88 -17.44
N GLY A 139 28.33 -17.75 -18.75
CA GLY A 139 29.52 -17.08 -19.26
C GLY A 139 29.36 -15.59 -19.58
N ASP A 140 28.17 -15.02 -19.41
CA ASP A 140 27.92 -13.61 -19.75
C ASP A 140 28.66 -12.69 -18.77
N SER A 141 29.05 -11.51 -19.26
CA SER A 141 29.73 -10.51 -18.43
C SER A 141 28.72 -9.80 -17.52
N ALA A 142 29.06 -9.68 -16.23
CA ALA A 142 28.21 -9.03 -15.24
C ALA A 142 27.96 -7.56 -15.58
N GLU A 143 29.02 -6.86 -16.03
CA GLU A 143 28.97 -5.44 -16.35
C GLU A 143 28.04 -5.12 -17.52
N GLU A 144 28.03 -5.97 -18.56
CA GLU A 144 27.17 -5.79 -19.72
C GLU A 144 25.71 -6.10 -19.38
N PHE A 145 25.46 -7.15 -18.60
CA PHE A 145 24.12 -7.55 -18.22
C PHE A 145 23.45 -6.59 -17.24
N LEU A 146 24.20 -6.05 -16.27
CA LEU A 146 23.68 -5.11 -15.27
C LEU A 146 23.54 -3.69 -15.82
N LYS A 147 24.03 -3.41 -17.03
CA LYS A 147 23.93 -2.09 -17.62
C LYS A 147 22.45 -1.76 -17.85
N PRO A 148 21.93 -0.65 -17.30
CA PRO A 148 20.55 -0.26 -17.54
C PRO A 148 20.39 0.10 -19.02
N THR A 149 19.76 -0.76 -19.79
CA THR A 149 19.18 -0.39 -21.09
C THR A 149 18.10 0.65 -20.79
N GLY A 150 18.45 1.93 -20.96
CA GLY A 150 17.49 3.02 -20.87
C GLY A 150 16.45 2.88 -21.98
N ILE A 151 15.42 2.06 -21.76
CA ILE A 151 14.23 2.05 -22.58
C ILE A 151 13.56 3.40 -22.32
N LYS A 152 13.71 4.34 -23.27
CA LYS A 152 12.99 5.61 -23.21
C LYS A 152 11.50 5.30 -23.10
N PRO A 153 10.76 5.88 -22.15
CA PRO A 153 9.32 5.71 -22.09
C PRO A 153 8.74 6.19 -23.42
N ASN A 154 8.08 5.28 -24.13
CA ASN A 154 7.30 5.62 -25.31
C ASN A 154 6.17 6.55 -24.84
N LYS A 155 6.32 7.85 -25.03
CA LYS A 155 5.23 8.82 -24.82
C LYS A 155 4.18 8.53 -25.89
N GLY A 156 3.15 7.78 -25.50
CA GLY A 156 1.96 7.58 -26.31
C GLY A 156 1.39 8.94 -26.72
N SER A 157 1.20 9.09 -28.04
CA SER A 157 0.51 10.19 -28.72
C SER A 157 -0.89 10.45 -28.20
#